data_AF-A0A2D2D210-F1
#
_entry.id   AF-A0A2D2D210-F1
#
_cell.length_a   1.000
_cell.length_b   1.000
_cell.length_c   1.000
_cell.angle_alpha   90.00
_cell.angle_beta   90.00
_cell.angle_gamma   90.00
#
_symmetry.space_group_name_H-M   'P 1'
#
loop_
_entity.id
_entity.type
_entity.pdbx_description
1 polymer ?
#
loop_
_entity_poly.entity_id
_entity_poly.type
_entity_poly.pdbx_seq_one_letter_code
_entity_poly.pdbx_strand_id
1 'polypeptide(L)'
;MREKHLGDAVSLATILLSTRQQFGHALRDAAMATIRARLKGARSDHLVISRNILESHIDDALYLIGRDGLDSLERNVRFAVDEMIREALENVRTRRTDGY
;
A
#
# COMPACT_ATOMS: atom_id res chain seq x y z
N MET A 1 -15.25 1.67 -35.93
CA MET A 1 -13.84 1.92 -35.53
C MET A 1 -13.72 2.66 -34.20
N ARG A 2 -14.39 3.82 -34.01
CA ARG A 2 -14.35 4.58 -32.75
C ARG A 2 -14.80 3.78 -31.50
N GLU A 3 -15.83 2.95 -31.64
CA GLU A 3 -16.36 2.11 -30.55
C GLU A 3 -15.38 0.99 -30.14
N LYS A 4 -14.59 0.46 -31.07
CA LYS A 4 -13.57 -0.57 -30.80
C LYS A 4 -12.43 0.02 -29.96
N HIS A 5 -11.96 1.22 -30.30
CA HIS A 5 -10.91 1.91 -29.53
C HIS A 5 -11.35 2.27 -28.11
N LEU A 6 -12.64 2.59 -27.91
CA LEU A 6 -13.19 2.82 -26.58
C LEU A 6 -13.22 1.53 -25.75
N GLY A 7 -13.67 0.42 -26.33
CA GLY A 7 -13.69 -0.89 -25.67
C GLY A 7 -12.30 -1.36 -25.24
N ASP A 8 -11.31 -1.17 -26.10
CA ASP A 8 -9.90 -1.49 -25.81
C ASP A 8 -9.36 -0.60 -24.67
N ALA A 9 -9.66 0.70 -24.69
CA ALA A 9 -9.25 1.65 -23.65
C ALA A 9 -9.90 1.34 -22.29
N VAL A 10 -11.18 0.98 -22.26
CA VAL A 10 -11.89 0.58 -21.02
C VAL A 10 -11.32 -0.72 -20.46
N SER A 11 -11.02 -1.69 -21.32
CA SER A 11 -10.41 -2.96 -20.92
C SER A 11 -9.03 -2.74 -20.31
N LEU A 12 -8.19 -1.90 -20.96
CA LEU A 12 -6.88 -1.54 -20.44
C LEU A 12 -6.98 -0.80 -19.10
N ALA A 13 -7.89 0.17 -18.97
CA ALA A 13 -8.12 0.89 -17.72
C ALA A 13 -8.56 -0.05 -16.59
N THR A 14 -9.40 -1.04 -16.90
CA THR A 14 -9.86 -2.05 -15.94
C THR A 14 -8.73 -2.96 -15.47
N ILE A 15 -7.85 -3.38 -16.38
CA ILE A 15 -6.66 -4.17 -16.05
C ILE A 15 -5.72 -3.35 -15.17
N LEU A 16 -5.43 -2.10 -15.55
CA LEU A 16 -4.56 -1.21 -14.77
C LEU A 16 -5.13 -0.95 -13.37
N LEU A 17 -6.44 -0.72 -13.25
CA LEU A 17 -7.12 -0.55 -11.96
C LEU A 17 -7.05 -1.82 -11.11
N SER A 18 -7.27 -2.99 -11.72
CA SER A 18 -7.19 -4.28 -11.02
C SER A 18 -5.76 -4.56 -10.54
N THR A 19 -4.76 -4.28 -11.36
CA THR A 19 -3.34 -4.39 -11.00
C THR A 19 -2.99 -3.42 -9.86
N ARG A 20 -3.52 -2.19 -9.89
CA ARG A 20 -3.35 -1.21 -8.79
C ARG A 20 -3.95 -1.73 -7.48
N GLN A 21 -5.15 -2.30 -7.52
CA GLN A 21 -5.79 -2.90 -6.33
C GLN A 21 -4.98 -4.08 -5.80
N GLN A 22 -4.57 -5.01 -6.67
CA GLN A 22 -3.75 -6.16 -6.29
C GLN A 22 -2.40 -5.73 -5.69
N PHE A 23 -1.76 -4.71 -6.27
CA PHE A 23 -0.53 -4.13 -5.73
C PHE A 23 -0.76 -3.53 -4.34
N GLY A 24 -1.85 -2.79 -4.15
CA GLY A 24 -2.23 -2.25 -2.84
C GLY A 24 -2.48 -3.33 -1.78
N HIS A 25 -3.14 -4.43 -2.15
CA HIS A 25 -3.33 -5.58 -1.26
C HIS A 25 -1.99 -6.21 -0.87
N ALA A 26 -1.10 -6.46 -1.84
CA ALA A 26 0.21 -7.04 -1.57
C ALA A 26 1.06 -6.14 -0.65
N LEU A 27 1.03 -4.82 -0.87
CA LEU A 27 1.76 -3.85 -0.07
C LEU A 27 1.24 -3.82 1.38
N ARG A 28 -0.08 -3.81 1.56
CA ARG A 28 -0.73 -3.89 2.88
C ARG A 28 -0.39 -5.19 3.60
N ASP A 29 -0.49 -6.32 2.91
CA ASP A 29 -0.23 -7.64 3.48
C ASP A 29 1.23 -7.79 3.92
N ALA A 30 2.17 -7.27 3.12
CA ALA A 30 3.59 -7.21 3.48
C ALA A 30 3.81 -6.42 4.77
N ALA A 31 3.26 -5.21 4.87
CA ALA A 31 3.39 -4.39 6.08
C ALA A 31 2.77 -5.06 7.31
N MET A 32 1.57 -5.64 7.18
CA MET A 32 0.92 -6.38 8.27
C MET A 32 1.71 -7.62 8.69
N ALA A 33 2.29 -8.36 7.74
CA ALA A 33 3.14 -9.51 8.03
C ALA A 33 4.39 -9.09 8.83
N THR A 34 5.05 -8.00 8.43
CA THR A 34 6.22 -7.47 9.15
C THR A 34 5.86 -7.01 10.56
N ILE A 35 4.72 -6.33 10.74
CA ILE A 35 4.19 -5.94 12.06
C ILE A 35 4.03 -7.16 12.96
N ARG A 36 3.35 -8.20 12.46
CA ARG A 36 3.08 -9.44 13.22
C ARG A 36 4.37 -10.14 13.62
N ALA A 37 5.36 -10.18 12.72
CA ALA A 37 6.67 -10.73 13.00
C ALA A 37 7.42 -9.94 14.09
N ARG A 38 7.37 -8.60 14.05
CA ARG A 38 8.05 -7.72 15.03
C ARG A 38 7.38 -7.76 16.41
N LEU A 39 6.07 -7.97 16.49
CA LEU A 39 5.30 -7.87 17.75
C LEU A 39 5.18 -9.18 18.55
N LYS A 40 5.74 -10.31 18.10
CA LYS A 40 5.75 -11.62 18.82
C LYS A 40 4.43 -11.95 19.53
N GLY A 41 3.29 -11.81 18.86
CA GLY A 41 1.99 -12.20 19.41
C GLY A 41 1.28 -11.19 20.32
N ALA A 42 1.77 -9.95 20.46
CA ALA A 42 0.96 -8.88 21.07
C ALA A 42 -0.29 -8.61 20.22
N ARG A 43 -1.46 -8.44 20.86
CA ARG A 43 -2.79 -8.26 20.21
C ARG A 43 -2.70 -7.27 19.04
N SER A 44 -2.65 -7.81 17.84
CA SER A 44 -2.57 -7.10 16.57
C SER A 44 -3.92 -6.51 16.13
N ASP A 45 -4.99 -6.81 16.87
CA ASP A 45 -6.37 -6.57 16.45
C ASP A 45 -6.73 -5.08 16.37
N HIS A 46 -5.86 -4.20 16.87
CA HIS A 46 -6.03 -2.75 16.82
C HIS A 46 -5.09 -2.04 15.83
N LEU A 47 -4.23 -2.78 15.13
CA LEU A 47 -3.31 -2.20 14.14
C LEU A 47 -4.05 -2.03 12.81
N VAL A 48 -4.22 -0.77 12.44
CA VAL A 48 -4.88 -0.37 11.18
C VAL A 48 -3.87 0.45 10.39
N ILE A 49 -3.56 -0.01 9.19
CA ILE A 49 -2.87 0.81 8.18
C ILE A 49 -3.91 1.75 7.59
N SER A 50 -3.61 3.06 7.62
CA SER A 50 -4.48 4.08 7.03
C SER A 50 -4.62 3.87 5.53
N ARG A 51 -5.85 3.99 5.04
CA ARG A 51 -6.11 3.91 3.60
C ARG A 51 -5.36 5.03 2.86
N ASN A 52 -5.29 6.23 3.43
CA ASN A 52 -4.67 7.37 2.75
C ASN A 52 -3.17 7.18 2.54
N ILE A 53 -2.46 6.65 3.55
CA ILE A 53 -1.03 6.35 3.43
C ILE A 53 -0.79 5.19 2.44
N LEU A 54 -1.65 4.17 2.46
CA LEU A 54 -1.56 3.07 1.50
C LEU A 54 -1.74 3.57 0.06
N GLU A 55 -2.76 4.40 -0.20
CA GLU A 55 -3.05 4.93 -1.54
C GLU A 55 -1.92 5.86 -2.03
N SER A 56 -1.35 6.69 -1.15
CA SER A 56 -0.19 7.55 -1.48
C SER A 56 1.02 6.72 -1.93
N HIS A 57 1.34 5.64 -1.22
CA HIS A 57 2.48 4.80 -1.58
C HIS A 57 2.25 3.95 -2.84
N ILE A 58 0.99 3.59 -3.13
CA ILE A 58 0.64 2.95 -4.40
C ILE A 58 0.89 3.90 -5.56
N ASP A 59 0.46 5.16 -5.44
CA ASP A 59 0.62 6.14 -6.52
C ASP A 59 2.10 6.49 -6.74
N ASP A 60 2.90 6.61 -5.67
CA ASP A 60 4.35 6.80 -5.75
C ASP A 60 5.06 5.62 -6.45
N ALA A 61 4.69 4.39 -6.09
CA ALA A 61 5.29 3.19 -6.69
C ALA A 61 4.94 3.07 -8.18
N LEU A 62 3.68 3.34 -8.56
CA LEU A 62 3.25 3.35 -9.96
C LEU A 62 3.95 4.45 -10.77
N TYR A 63 4.11 5.64 -10.19
CA TYR A 63 4.87 6.72 -10.81
C TYR A 63 6.33 6.33 -11.06
N LEU A 64 6.99 5.72 -10.07
CA LEU A 64 8.38 5.29 -10.19
C LEU A 64 8.59 4.16 -11.19
N ILE A 65 7.66 3.19 -11.28
CA ILE A 65 7.70 2.16 -12.32
C ILE A 65 7.69 2.79 -13.71
N GLY A 66 6.83 3.81 -13.92
CA GLY A 66 6.73 4.52 -15.18
C GLY A 66 7.95 5.38 -15.51
N ARG A 67 8.64 5.94 -14.49
CA ARG A 67 9.78 6.85 -14.67
C ARG A 67 11.14 6.16 -14.73
N ASP A 68 11.41 5.29 -13.78
CA ASP A 68 12.75 4.75 -13.48
C ASP A 68 12.83 3.23 -13.69
N GLY A 69 11.72 2.57 -14.03
CA GLY A 69 11.65 1.11 -14.17
C GLY A 69 11.64 0.37 -12.83
N LEU A 70 11.82 -0.95 -12.90
CA LEU A 70 11.64 -1.85 -11.74
C LEU A 70 12.74 -1.74 -10.67
N ASP A 71 13.93 -1.24 -11.01
CA ASP A 71 15.07 -1.15 -10.07
C ASP A 71 14.82 -0.15 -8.94
N SER A 72 13.99 0.87 -9.18
CA SER A 72 13.59 1.85 -8.16
C SER A 72 12.37 1.40 -7.34
N LEU A 73 11.64 0.38 -7.81
CA LEU A 73 10.43 -0.12 -7.16
C LEU A 73 10.75 -0.80 -5.84
N GLU A 74 11.79 -1.65 -5.77
CA GLU A 74 12.10 -2.40 -4.55
C GLU A 74 12.41 -1.47 -3.37
N ARG A 75 13.23 -0.44 -3.59
CA ARG A 75 13.57 0.55 -2.55
C ARG A 75 12.33 1.30 -2.07
N ASN A 76 11.45 1.68 -3.00
CA ASN A 76 10.22 2.41 -2.66
C ASN A 76 9.23 1.51 -1.89
N VAL A 77 9.05 0.25 -2.30
CA VAL A 77 8.20 -0.71 -1.59
C VAL A 77 8.70 -0.94 -0.18
N ARG A 78 10.02 -1.11 0.03
CA ARG A 78 10.59 -1.22 1.38
C ARG A 78 10.31 0.02 2.22
N PHE A 79 10.51 1.20 1.65
CA PHE A 79 10.23 2.47 2.32
C PHE A 79 8.74 2.62 2.70
N ALA A 80 7.83 2.35 1.76
CA ALA A 80 6.39 2.38 2.00
C ALA A 80 5.96 1.40 3.10
N VAL A 81 6.54 0.20 3.11
CA VAL A 81 6.33 -0.78 4.17
C VAL A 81 6.76 -0.22 5.52
N ASP A 82 7.97 0.32 5.65
CA ASP A 82 8.44 0.87 6.92
C ASP A 82 7.61 2.06 7.40
N GLU A 83 7.16 2.95 6.51
CA GLU A 83 6.30 4.08 6.85
C GLU A 83 4.90 3.65 7.32
N MET A 84 4.26 2.69 6.63
CA MET A 84 2.98 2.12 7.08
C MET A 84 3.10 1.46 8.46
N ILE A 85 4.23 0.81 8.73
CA ILE A 85 4.50 0.20 10.04
C ILE A 85 4.64 1.29 11.11
N ARG A 86 5.42 2.34 10.81
CA ARG A 86 5.64 3.47 11.72
C ARG A 86 4.30 4.13 12.09
N GLU A 87 3.48 4.44 11.09
CA GLU A 87 2.16 5.05 11.29
C GLU A 87 1.24 4.15 12.12
N ALA A 88 1.15 2.85 11.78
CA ALA A 88 0.31 1.91 12.50
C ALA A 88 0.71 1.80 13.98
N LEU A 89 2.01 1.81 14.29
CA LEU A 89 2.51 1.79 15.65
C LEU A 89 2.29 3.11 16.40
N GLU A 90 2.45 4.26 15.73
CA GLU A 90 2.15 5.58 16.29
C GLU A 90 0.66 5.73 16.64
N ASN A 91 -0.22 5.32 15.74
CA ASN A 91 -1.68 5.35 15.95
C ASN A 91 -2.14 4.50 17.15
N VAL A 92 -1.42 3.41 17.46
CA VAL A 92 -1.69 2.62 18.66
C VAL A 92 -1.16 3.31 19.92
N ARG A 93 -0.05 4.03 19.84
CA ARG A 93 0.50 4.79 20.98
C ARG A 93 -0.39 5.98 21.34
N THR A 94 -0.81 6.79 20.37
CA THR A 94 -1.69 7.96 20.60
C THR A 94 -3.02 7.56 21.23
N ARG A 95 -3.67 6.51 20.71
CA ARG A 95 -4.91 5.98 21.30
C ARG A 95 -4.77 5.47 22.73
N ARG A 96 -3.55 5.05 23.15
CA ARG A 96 -3.29 4.65 24.55
C ARG A 96 -3.09 5.85 25.47
N THR A 97 -2.57 6.97 24.95
CA THR A 97 -2.36 8.21 25.73
C THR A 97 -3.63 9.06 25.86
N ASP A 98 -4.53 9.03 24.87
CA ASP A 98 -5.77 9.82 24.87
C ASP A 98 -6.93 9.15 25.66
N GLY A 99 -6.68 7.98 26.26
CA GLY A 99 -7.65 7.20 27.02
C GLY A 99 -7.71 7.48 28.53
N TYR A 100 -7.46 8.72 28.96
CA TYR A 100 -7.60 9.17 30.36
C TYR A 100 -8.63 10.28 30.49
#